data_AF-A0A952Q2R2-F1
#
_entry.id   AF-A0A952Q2R2-F1
#
_cell.length_a   1.000
_cell.length_b   1.000
_cell.length_c   1.000
_cell.angle_alpha   90.00
_cell.angle_beta   90.00
_cell.angle_gamma   90.00
#
_symmetry.space_group_name_H-M   'P 1'
#
loop_
_entity.id
_entity.type
_entity.pdbx_description
1 polymer ?
#
loop_
_entity_poly.entity_id
_entity_poly.type
_entity_poly.pdbx_seq_one_letter_code
_entity_poly.pdbx_strand_id
1 'polypeptide(L)'
;MDAITLNAVISKDRQLIVELPDDLPEGPVRLVIQPIATPDKVAKEITRGELQAQLAAAGLLANLSELEIPDDLEEVTEEDLEELDHMITVPLNIDALIDEERGDY
;
A
#
# COMPACT_ATOMS: atom_id res chain seq x y z
N MET A 1 -30.47 -32.94 -4.79
CA MET A 1 -30.54 -31.65 -4.11
C MET A 1 -30.47 -30.62 -5.21
N ASP A 2 -31.60 -30.04 -5.54
CA ASP A 2 -31.69 -29.06 -6.63
C ASP A 2 -31.18 -27.71 -6.13
N ALA A 3 -30.31 -27.09 -6.93
CA ALA A 3 -29.76 -25.78 -6.61
C ALA A 3 -30.82 -24.71 -6.91
N ILE A 4 -31.32 -24.04 -5.88
CA ILE A 4 -32.24 -22.91 -6.04
C ILE A 4 -31.39 -21.66 -6.26
N THR A 5 -31.40 -21.16 -7.51
CA THR A 5 -30.68 -19.94 -7.88
C THR A 5 -31.57 -18.73 -7.57
N LEU A 6 -31.12 -17.88 -6.65
CA LEU A 6 -31.80 -16.63 -6.28
C LEU A 6 -31.09 -15.45 -6.92
N ASN A 7 -31.83 -14.59 -7.62
CA ASN A 7 -31.31 -13.32 -8.13
C ASN A 7 -31.43 -12.27 -7.02
N ALA A 8 -30.34 -11.56 -6.74
CA ALA A 8 -30.27 -10.55 -5.70
C ALA A 8 -29.71 -9.25 -6.26
N VAL A 9 -30.31 -8.12 -5.88
CA VAL A 9 -29.80 -6.78 -6.20
C VAL A 9 -29.50 -6.05 -4.89
N ILE A 10 -28.28 -5.52 -4.79
CA ILE A 10 -27.88 -4.65 -3.68
C ILE A 10 -28.19 -3.21 -4.08
N SER A 11 -29.08 -2.55 -3.34
CA SER A 11 -29.42 -1.15 -3.57
C SER A 11 -28.28 -0.21 -3.09
N LYS A 12 -28.30 1.05 -3.53
CA LYS A 12 -27.33 2.07 -3.08
C LYS A 12 -27.32 2.26 -1.56
N ASP A 13 -28.45 1.99 -0.92
CA ASP A 13 -28.64 2.08 0.53
C ASP A 13 -28.26 0.78 1.27
N ARG A 14 -27.56 -0.14 0.60
CA ARG A 14 -27.10 -1.43 1.13
C ARG A 14 -28.25 -2.36 1.55
N GLN A 15 -29.40 -2.26 0.90
CA GLN A 15 -30.49 -3.22 1.10
C GLN A 15 -30.36 -4.36 0.10
N LEU A 16 -30.55 -5.59 0.57
CA LEU A 16 -30.63 -6.79 -0.26
C LEU A 16 -32.10 -7.15 -0.45
N ILE A 17 -32.60 -7.05 -1.67
CA ILE A 17 -33.95 -7.50 -2.03
C ILE A 17 -33.80 -8.84 -2.76
N VAL A 18 -34.51 -9.86 -2.27
CA VAL A 18 -34.53 -11.21 -2.84
C VAL A 18 -35.97 -11.55 -3.18
N GLU A 19 -36.22 -11.88 -4.44
CA GLU A 19 -37.51 -12.39 -4.89
C GLU A 19 -37.48 -13.92 -4.85
N LEU A 20 -38.40 -14.52 -4.07
CA LEU A 20 -38.53 -15.96 -3.95
C LEU A 20 -39.51 -16.47 -5.01
N PRO A 21 -39.19 -17.56 -5.74
CA PRO A 21 -40.11 -18.17 -6.69
C PRO A 21 -41.26 -18.89 -5.96
N ASP A 22 -42.42 -18.98 -6.61
CA ASP A 22 -43.63 -19.59 -6.05
C ASP A 22 -43.50 -21.10 -5.77
N ASP A 23 -42.48 -21.76 -6.32
CA ASP A 23 -42.21 -23.21 -6.16
C ASP A 23 -41.28 -23.52 -4.96
N LEU A 24 -41.01 -22.53 -4.10
CA LEU A 24 -40.16 -22.73 -2.93
C LEU A 24 -40.93 -23.52 -1.85
N PRO A 25 -40.43 -24.68 -1.37
CA PRO A 25 -41.10 -25.43 -0.32
C PRO A 25 -41.15 -24.64 1.00
N GLU A 26 -42.28 -24.73 1.69
CA GLU A 26 -42.46 -24.11 3.01
C GLU A 26 -41.50 -24.75 4.02
N GLY A 27 -40.67 -23.92 4.69
CA GLY A 27 -39.73 -24.41 5.69
C GLY A 27 -38.65 -23.39 6.06
N PRO A 28 -37.82 -23.69 7.08
CA PRO A 28 -36.70 -22.84 7.45
C PRO A 28 -35.61 -22.88 6.38
N VAL A 29 -35.18 -21.69 5.94
CA VAL A 29 -34.12 -21.53 4.92
C VAL A 29 -32.91 -20.82 5.51
N ARG A 30 -31.71 -21.16 5.02
CA ARG A 30 -30.45 -20.52 5.39
C ARG A 30 -29.95 -19.68 4.23
N LEU A 31 -29.86 -18.37 4.41
CA LEU A 31 -29.21 -17.46 3.47
C LEU A 31 -27.75 -17.25 3.88
N VAL A 32 -26.81 -17.49 2.96
CA VAL A 32 -25.38 -17.21 3.16
C VAL A 32 -24.96 -16.15 2.14
N ILE A 33 -24.61 -14.97 2.63
CA ILE A 33 -24.10 -13.88 1.80
C ILE A 33 -22.57 -14.00 1.80
N GLN A 34 -22.01 -14.47 0.69
CA GLN A 34 -20.57 -14.49 0.50
C GLN A 34 -20.20 -13.31 -0.40
N PRO A 35 -19.42 -12.33 0.09
CA PRO A 35 -18.91 -11.30 -0.78
C PRO A 35 -18.00 -11.96 -1.81
N ILE A 36 -18.38 -11.88 -3.08
CA ILE A 36 -17.48 -12.20 -4.16
C ILE A 36 -16.48 -11.07 -4.16
N ALA A 37 -15.24 -11.34 -3.73
CA ALA A 37 -14.13 -10.45 -3.96
C ALA A 37 -14.12 -10.21 -5.47
N THR A 38 -14.58 -9.02 -5.88
CA THR A 38 -14.40 -8.58 -7.26
C THR A 38 -12.89 -8.61 -7.44
N PRO A 39 -12.34 -9.25 -8.50
CA PRO A 39 -10.91 -9.15 -8.73
C PRO A 39 -10.59 -7.68 -8.67
N ASP A 40 -9.67 -7.31 -7.78
CA ASP A 40 -9.23 -5.93 -7.59
C ASP A 40 -9.13 -5.32 -8.97
N LYS A 41 -9.83 -4.18 -9.17
CA LYS A 41 -9.72 -3.41 -10.42
C LYS A 41 -8.24 -3.43 -10.77
N VAL A 42 -7.89 -4.13 -11.86
CA VAL A 42 -6.52 -4.26 -12.32
C VAL A 42 -5.96 -2.86 -12.23
N ALA A 43 -5.06 -2.64 -11.27
CA ALA A 43 -4.51 -1.33 -11.00
C ALA A 43 -3.96 -0.90 -12.35
N LYS A 44 -4.58 0.11 -12.97
CA LYS A 44 -4.15 0.61 -14.27
C LYS A 44 -2.65 0.76 -14.15
N GLU A 45 -1.87 0.08 -14.99
CA GLU A 45 -0.41 0.22 -14.95
C GLU A 45 -0.11 1.70 -15.12
N ILE A 46 0.23 2.34 -14.00
CA ILE A 46 0.52 3.77 -13.97
C ILE A 46 1.90 3.89 -14.58
N THR A 47 2.02 4.67 -15.64
CA THR A 47 3.35 4.93 -16.21
C THR A 47 4.19 5.69 -15.19
N ARG A 48 5.52 5.53 -15.24
CA ARG A 48 6.44 6.22 -14.31
C ARG A 48 6.20 7.74 -14.25
N GLY A 49 5.85 8.35 -15.39
CA GLY A 49 5.53 9.78 -15.47
C GLY A 49 4.23 10.14 -14.76
N GLU A 50 3.18 9.34 -14.89
CA GLU A 50 1.91 9.54 -14.16
C GLU A 50 2.11 9.36 -12.64
N LEU A 51 2.94 8.40 -12.24
CA LEU A 51 3.29 8.17 -10.83
C LEU A 51 4.06 9.37 -10.26
N GLN A 52 5.07 9.88 -10.98
CA GLN A 52 5.82 11.07 -10.57
C GLN A 52 4.92 12.30 -10.44
N ALA A 53 4.00 12.51 -11.39
CA ALA A 53 3.05 13.60 -11.32
C ALA A 53 2.12 13.50 -10.10
N GLN A 54 1.66 12.28 -9.76
CA GLN A 54 0.85 12.06 -8.57
C GLN A 54 1.63 12.28 -7.27
N LEU A 55 2.87 11.79 -7.19
CA LEU A 55 3.72 11.97 -6.02
C LEU A 55 4.15 13.43 -5.85
N ALA A 56 4.42 14.15 -6.94
CA ALA A 56 4.67 15.59 -6.91
C ALA A 56 3.43 16.37 -6.45
N ALA A 57 2.24 16.06 -6.98
CA ALA A 57 0.99 16.70 -6.56
C ALA A 57 0.63 16.42 -5.09
N ALA A 58 1.07 15.27 -4.55
CA ALA A 58 0.93 14.91 -3.15
C ALA A 58 2.01 15.54 -2.25
N GLY A 59 2.98 16.29 -2.80
CA GLY A 59 4.09 16.86 -2.05
C GLY A 59 5.08 15.82 -1.50
N LEU A 60 5.07 14.60 -2.05
CA LEU A 60 5.96 13.51 -1.65
C LEU A 60 7.29 13.50 -2.41
N LEU A 61 7.40 14.30 -3.48
CA LEU A 61 8.66 14.55 -4.16
C LEU A 61 9.19 15.90 -3.69
N ALA A 62 10.37 15.89 -3.07
CA ALA A 62 11.11 17.11 -2.81
C ALA A 62 11.54 17.72 -4.15
N ASN A 63 11.14 18.96 -4.40
CA ASN A 63 11.66 19.71 -5.53
C ASN A 63 13.10 20.10 -5.20
N LEU A 64 14.07 19.72 -6.03
CA LEU A 64 15.47 20.14 -5.87
C LEU A 64 15.65 21.67 -5.79
N SER A 65 14.70 22.44 -6.34
CA SER A 65 14.67 23.89 -6.24
C SER A 65 14.23 24.43 -4.88
N GLU A 66 13.58 23.62 -4.05
CA GLU A 66 13.18 23.96 -2.67
C GLU A 66 14.21 23.49 -1.64
N LEU A 67 15.08 22.55 -2.02
CA LEU A 67 16.24 22.22 -1.24
C LEU A 67 17.20 23.41 -1.35
N GLU A 68 17.38 24.14 -0.26
CA GLU A 68 18.44 25.14 -0.10
C GLU A 68 19.79 24.42 -0.04
N ILE A 69 20.20 23.85 -1.17
CA ILE A 69 21.47 23.17 -1.36
C ILE A 69 22.56 24.23 -1.23
N PRO A 70 23.42 24.18 -0.20
CA PRO A 70 24.47 25.16 -0.02
C PRO A 70 25.42 25.17 -1.22
N ASP A 71 25.79 26.37 -1.69
CA ASP A 71 26.68 26.54 -2.84
C ASP A 71 28.12 26.04 -2.57
N ASP A 72 28.45 25.75 -1.31
CA ASP A 72 29.75 25.27 -0.83
C ASP A 72 29.83 23.73 -0.71
N LEU A 73 28.89 23.01 -1.31
CA LEU A 73 28.97 21.55 -1.39
C LEU A 73 30.17 21.11 -2.25
N GLU A 74 31.06 20.36 -1.62
CA GLU A 74 32.18 19.70 -2.29
C GLU A 74 31.66 18.48 -3.08
N GLU A 75 32.27 18.22 -4.24
CA GLU A 75 31.96 17.02 -5.02
C GLU A 75 32.43 15.78 -4.25
N VAL A 76 31.56 14.78 -4.15
CA VAL A 76 31.88 13.50 -3.51
C VAL A 76 33.01 12.83 -4.28
N THR A 77 34.11 12.54 -3.59
CA THR A 77 35.28 11.85 -4.17
C THR A 77 35.10 10.33 -4.14
N GLU A 78 35.95 9.62 -4.89
CA GLU A 78 35.95 8.15 -4.89
C GLU A 78 36.34 7.58 -3.52
N GLU A 79 37.19 8.28 -2.76
CA GLU A 79 37.57 7.93 -1.39
C GLU A 79 36.40 8.06 -0.41
N ASP A 80 35.58 9.11 -0.56
CA ASP A 80 34.36 9.31 0.27
C ASP A 80 33.33 8.19 0.04
N LEU A 81 33.22 7.70 -1.21
CA LEU A 81 32.33 6.59 -1.55
C LEU A 81 32.81 5.26 -0.96
N GLU A 82 34.12 5.02 -0.94
CA GLU A 82 34.71 3.84 -0.29
C GLU A 82 34.49 3.87 1.24
N GLU A 83 34.62 5.03 1.87
CA GLU A 83 34.33 5.20 3.31
C GLU A 83 32.85 4.92 3.62
N LEU A 84 31.92 5.45 2.80
CA LEU A 84 30.49 5.21 2.94
C LEU A 84 30.11 3.73 2.76
N ASP A 85 30.71 3.04 1.79
CA ASP A 85 30.47 1.61 1.57
C ASP A 85 30.93 0.78 2.78
N HIS A 86 32.06 1.14 3.38
CA HIS A 86 32.54 0.55 4.62
C HIS A 86 31.61 0.81 5.82
N MET A 87 31.02 2.00 5.93
CA MET A 87 30.06 2.32 7.01
C MET A 87 28.77 1.50 6.91
N ILE A 88 28.29 1.22 5.69
CA ILE A 88 27.02 0.50 5.46
C ILE A 88 27.20 -1.03 5.63
N THR A 89 28.39 -1.54 5.36
CA THR A 89 28.68 -2.99 5.40
C THR A 89 29.12 -3.51 6.76
N VAL A 90 29.47 -2.64 7.72
CA VAL A 90 29.62 -3.06 9.11
C VAL A 90 28.22 -3.31 9.68
N PRO A 91 27.87 -4.55 10.08
CA PRO A 91 26.63 -4.78 10.79
C PRO A 91 26.73 -4.05 12.13
N LEU A 92 26.13 -2.85 12.18
CA LEU A 92 25.98 -2.11 13.42
C LEU A 92 25.15 -3.00 14.35
N ASN A 93 25.80 -3.54 15.37
CA ASN A 93 25.09 -4.21 16.44
C ASN A 93 24.25 -3.14 17.12
N ILE A 94 22.93 -3.24 17.00
CA ILE A 94 21.97 -2.26 17.51
C ILE A 94 22.25 -1.94 18.99
N ASP A 95 22.70 -2.93 19.76
CA ASP A 95 23.06 -2.76 21.17
C ASP A 95 24.23 -1.78 21.38
N ALA A 96 25.25 -1.80 20.52
CA ALA A 96 26.41 -0.91 20.62
C ALA A 96 26.05 0.56 20.30
N LEU A 97 25.11 0.78 19.37
CA LEU A 97 24.59 2.12 19.06
C LEU A 97 23.78 2.71 20.23
N ILE A 98 23.03 1.85 20.93
CA ILE A 98 22.25 2.26 22.10
C ILE A 98 23.15 2.64 23.27
N ASP A 99 24.26 1.92 23.48
CA ASP A 99 25.22 2.18 24.56
C ASP A 99 26.02 3.48 24.29
N GLU A 100 26.42 3.74 23.04
CA GLU A 100 27.08 4.99 22.63
C GLU A 100 26.16 6.22 22.82
N GLU A 101 24.87 6.11 22.48
CA GLU A 101 23.88 7.18 22.70
C GLU A 101 23.64 7.46 24.19
N ARG A 102 23.81 6.45 25.06
CA ARG A 102 23.65 6.55 26.51
C ARG A 102 24.88 7.07 27.25
N GLY A 103 26.03 7.16 26.57
CA GLY A 103 27.29 7.62 27.15
C GLY A 103 27.94 6.63 28.12
N ASP A 104 27.58 5.35 28.04
CA ASP A 104 28.15 4.28 28.86
C ASP A 104 29.35 3.65 28.12
N TYR A 105 30.55 4.22 28.33
CA TYR A 105 31.85 3.62 27.97
C TYR A 105 32.70 3.36 29.22
#